data_AF-A0A7V4PQW1-F1
#
_entry.id   AF-A0A7V4PQW1-F1
#
_cell.length_a   1.000
_cell.length_b   1.000
_cell.length_c   1.000
_cell.angle_alpha   90.00
_cell.angle_beta   90.00
_cell.angle_gamma   90.00
#
_symmetry.space_group_name_H-M   'P 1'
#
loop_
_entity.id
_entity.type
_entity.pdbx_description
1 polymer ?
#
loop_
_entity_poly.entity_id
_entity_poly.type
_entity_poly.pdbx_seq_one_letter_code
_entity_poly.pdbx_strand_id
1 'polypeptide(L)' 'MIRLLALLLSGLVAFGCERGGSFSNIRNLQSRGENIICFGDSLTEGVGAASGEDYPTFLSQQ' A
#
# COMPACT_ATOMS: atom_id res chain seq x y z
N MET A 1 -2.32 4.54 -42.42
CA MET A 1 -3.30 3.99 -41.45
C MET A 1 -2.63 3.37 -40.22
N ILE A 2 -1.65 2.47 -40.38
CA ILE A 2 -0.92 1.82 -39.26
C ILE A 2 -0.29 2.83 -38.26
N ARG A 3 0.30 3.93 -38.74
CA ARG A 3 0.91 4.95 -37.86
C ARG A 3 -0.12 5.68 -36.98
N LEU A 4 -1.33 5.92 -37.49
CA LEU A 4 -2.40 6.56 -36.73
C LEU A 4 -2.96 5.62 -35.66
N LEU A 5 -3.09 4.34 -36.00
CA LEU A 5 -3.51 3.29 -35.07
C LEU A 5 -2.50 3.12 -33.93
N ALA A 6 -1.20 3.11 -34.25
CA ALA A 6 -0.13 3.03 -33.25
C ALA A 6 -0.14 4.22 -32.28
N LEU A 7 -0.36 5.44 -32.78
CA LEU A 7 -0.49 6.64 -31.95
C LEU A 7 -1.69 6.56 -31.02
N LEU A 8 -2.86 6.13 -31.52
CA LEU A 8 -4.07 5.97 -30.72
C LEU A 8 -3.91 4.90 -29.62
N LEU A 9 -3.29 3.76 -29.94
CA LEU A 9 -3.00 2.72 -28.94
C LEU A 9 -2.01 3.21 -27.87
N SER A 10 -0.97 3.95 -28.26
CA SER A 10 -0.01 4.51 -27.29
C SER A 10 -0.67 5.52 -26.34
N GLY A 11 -1.60 6.34 -26.85
CA GLY A 11 -2.40 7.24 -26.03
C GLY A 11 -3.30 6.47 -25.06
N LEU A 12 -4.00 5.44 -25.53
CA LEU A 12 -4.90 4.65 -24.69
C LEU A 12 -4.18 3.96 -23.52
N VAL A 13 -2.96 3.45 -23.76
CA VAL A 13 -2.12 2.84 -22.73
C VAL A 13 -1.60 3.88 -21.74
N ALA A 14 -1.20 5.07 -22.22
CA ALA A 14 -0.70 6.14 -21.36
C ALA A 14 -1.78 6.71 -20.42
N PHE A 15 -3.02 6.87 -20.88
CA PHE A 15 -4.13 7.38 -20.06
C PHE A 15 -4.66 6.37 -19.01
N GLY A 16 -4.27 5.09 -19.12
CA GLY A 16 -4.69 4.04 -18.17
C GLY A 16 -3.88 4.01 -16.88
N CYS A 17 -2.62 4.47 -16.90
CA CYS A 17 -1.68 4.31 -15.78
C CYS A 17 -1.92 5.29 -14.62
N GLU A 18 -2.57 6.43 -14.84
CA GLU A 18 -2.74 7.48 -13.82
C GLU A 18 -4.03 7.34 -12.99
N ARG A 19 -4.85 6.31 -13.24
CA ARG A 19 -6.11 6.09 -12.50
C ARG A 19 -5.94 5.31 -11.18
N GLY A 20 -4.72 5.19 -10.68
CA GLY A 20 -4.48 4.76 -9.30
C GLY A 20 -4.86 5.88 -8.34
N GLY A 21 -5.82 5.65 -7.44
CA GLY A 21 -6.20 6.65 -6.43
C GLY A 21 -4.98 7.12 -5.61
N SER A 22 -4.89 8.42 -5.34
CA SER A 22 -3.85 8.96 -4.46
C SER A 22 -4.14 8.56 -3.01
N PHE A 23 -3.51 7.49 -2.54
CA PHE A 23 -3.62 7.01 -1.15
C PHE A 23 -2.70 7.76 -0.18
N SER A 24 -1.97 8.76 -0.65
CA SER A 24 -1.03 9.57 0.14
C SER A 24 -1.67 10.25 1.36
N ASN A 25 -2.99 10.39 1.38
CA ASN A 25 -3.75 11.04 2.44
C ASN A 25 -4.56 10.06 3.33
N ILE A 26 -4.48 8.75 3.10
CA ILE A 26 -5.11 7.78 4.02
C ILE A 26 -4.14 7.53 5.17
N ARG A 27 -4.43 8.10 6.32
CA ARG A 27 -3.63 7.94 7.54
C ARG A 27 -4.56 7.70 8.73
N ASN A 28 -4.14 6.84 9.67
CA ASN A 28 -4.84 6.60 10.93
C ASN A 28 -4.43 7.65 11.99
N LEU A 29 -4.51 8.93 11.63
CA LEU A 29 -4.12 10.02 12.54
C LEU A 29 -5.17 10.17 13.64
N GLN A 30 -4.72 10.38 14.87
CA GLN A 30 -5.58 10.66 16.03
C GLN A 30 -6.56 9.52 16.39
N SER A 31 -6.15 8.26 16.19
CA SER A 31 -6.89 7.13 16.77
C SER A 31 -7.08 7.35 18.27
N ARG A 32 -8.33 7.27 18.74
CA ARG A 32 -8.67 7.40 20.17
C ARG A 32 -8.43 6.11 20.95
N GLY A 33 -8.19 4.99 20.26
CA GLY A 33 -7.91 3.71 20.89
C GLY A 33 -6.45 3.63 21.33
N GLU A 34 -6.24 3.24 22.58
CA GLU A 34 -4.90 3.09 23.18
C GLU A 34 -4.33 1.66 23.02
N ASN A 35 -5.19 0.69 22.66
CA ASN A 35 -4.82 -0.72 22.54
C ASN A 35 -5.07 -1.22 21.12
N ILE A 36 -4.07 -1.87 20.54
CA ILE A 36 -4.15 -2.52 19.23
C ILE A 36 -3.99 -4.02 19.42
N ILE A 37 -4.97 -4.80 18.98
CA ILE A 37 -4.88 -6.27 18.96
C ILE A 37 -4.45 -6.69 17.56
N CYS A 38 -3.24 -7.23 17.44
CA CYS A 38 -2.75 -7.82 16.20
C CYS A 38 -3.14 -9.31 16.16
N PHE A 39 -4.16 -9.64 15.39
CA PHE A 39 -4.64 -11.02 15.23
C PHE A 39 -4.48 -11.46 13.78
N GLY A 40 -3.70 -12.52 13.55
CA GLY A 40 -3.36 -12.97 12.21
C GLY A 40 -2.53 -14.24 12.19
N ASP A 41 -1.76 -14.41 11.12
CA ASP A 41 -0.95 -15.59 10.85
C ASP A 41 0.54 -15.31 11.08
N SER A 42 1.41 -16.07 10.39
CA SER A 42 2.86 -15.93 10.41
C SER A 42 3.37 -14.52 10.12
N LEU A 43 2.65 -13.71 9.34
CA LEU A 43 3.03 -12.32 9.08
C LEU A 43 2.86 -11.45 10.34
N THR A 44 1.81 -11.70 11.11
CA THR A 44 1.57 -11.05 12.41
C THR A 44 2.50 -11.58 13.48
N GLU A 45 2.85 -12.87 13.42
CA GLU A 45 3.85 -13.48 14.30
C GLU A 45 5.28 -12.94 14.06
N GLY A 46 5.57 -12.43 12.86
CA GLY A 46 6.88 -11.89 12.50
C GLY A 46 7.85 -12.92 11.90
N VAL A 47 7.34 -13.99 11.27
CA VAL A 47 8.18 -15.03 10.66
C VAL A 47 9.08 -14.41 9.57
N GLY A 48 10.40 -14.54 9.76
CA GLY A 48 11.41 -14.01 8.85
C GLY A 48 11.86 -12.57 9.14
N ALA A 49 11.24 -11.88 10.10
CA ALA A 49 11.72 -10.60 10.60
C ALA A 49 12.84 -10.81 11.64
N ALA A 50 13.78 -9.88 11.72
CA ALA A 50 14.69 -9.84 12.86
C ALA A 50 13.95 -9.38 14.11
N SER A 51 14.56 -9.58 15.28
CA SER A 51 13.96 -9.19 16.55
C SER A 51 13.60 -7.70 16.57
N GLY A 52 12.31 -7.40 16.72
CA GLY A 52 11.78 -6.03 16.76
C GLY A 52 11.60 -5.38 15.39
N GLU A 53 11.77 -6.13 14.30
CA GLU A 53 11.51 -5.68 12.92
C GLU A 53 10.17 -6.18 12.37
N ASP A 54 9.35 -6.86 13.19
CA ASP A 54 7.98 -7.21 12.85
C ASP A 54 7.07 -5.97 12.89
N TYR A 55 6.00 -6.00 12.08
CA TYR A 55 5.12 -4.83 11.98
C TYR A 55 4.34 -4.53 13.27
N PRO A 56 3.91 -5.50 14.11
CA PRO A 56 3.30 -5.17 15.40
C PRO A 56 4.23 -4.35 16.30
N THR A 57 5.52 -4.69 16.34
CA THR A 57 6.52 -3.92 17.09
C THR A 57 6.61 -2.49 16.59
N PHE A 58 6.76 -2.27 15.28
CA PHE A 58 6.79 -0.91 14.71
C PHE A 58 5.48 -0.14 14.94
N LEU A 59 4.33 -0.81 14.83
CA LEU A 59 3.03 -0.19 15.04
C LEU A 59 2.82 0.27 16.48
N SER A 60 3.41 -0.42 17.46
CA SER A 60 3.34 -0.04 18.88
C SER A 60 4.10 1.25 19.24
N GLN A 61 4.92 1.76 18.32
CA GLN A 61 5.76 2.95 18.53
C GLN A 61 5.18 4.24 17.92
N GLN A 62 4.00 4.17 17.28
CA GLN A 62 3.29 5.33 16.75
C GLN A 62 2.34 5.95 17.78
#